data_AF-A0A925XBM5-F1
#
_entry.id   AF-A0A925XBM5-F1
#
_cell.length_a   1.000
_cell.length_b   1.000
_cell.length_c   1.000
_cell.angle_alpha   90.00
_cell.angle_beta   90.00
_cell.angle_gamma   90.00
#
_symmetry.space_group_name_H-M   'P 1'
#
loop_
_entity.id
_entity.type
_entity.pdbx_description
1 polymer ?
#
loop_
_entity_poly.entity_id
_entity_poly.type
_entity_poly.pdbx_seq_one_letter_code
_entity_poly.pdbx_strand_id
1 'polypeptide(L)' 'MEGVANEVNYQSAFGTYKTSIKIEEGLVTYIRTMTMKGGKYPKDKYKELVMFFKSINKAEKTKIVLVSET' A
#
# COMPACT_ATOMS: atom_id res chain seq x y z
N MET A 1 -12.33 4.18 18.36
CA MET A 1 -12.44 3.39 17.12
C MET A 1 -11.04 3.21 16.53
N GLU A 2 -10.28 2.23 17.01
CA GLU A 2 -8.95 1.97 16.45
C GLU A 2 -9.10 1.12 15.20
N GLY A 3 -8.79 1.71 14.05
CA GLY A 3 -8.72 1.07 12.74
C GLY A 3 -7.32 0.55 12.47
N VAL A 4 -6.95 -0.66 12.90
CA VAL A 4 -5.56 -1.14 12.71
C VAL A 4 -5.36 -1.70 11.31
N ALA A 5 -5.28 -0.82 10.32
CA ALA A 5 -4.54 -1.07 9.09
C ALA A 5 -3.29 -0.19 9.10
N ASN A 6 -2.14 -0.78 8.77
CA ASN A 6 -0.89 -0.03 8.76
C ASN A 6 -0.80 0.77 7.46
N GLU A 7 -0.58 2.08 7.58
CA GLU A 7 -0.15 2.88 6.43
C GLU A 7 1.20 2.34 5.95
N VAL A 8 1.32 2.10 4.66
CA VAL A 8 2.56 1.63 4.04
C VAL A 8 3.00 2.61 2.95
N ASN A 9 4.31 2.70 2.77
CA ASN A 9 4.93 3.44 1.68
C ASN A 9 6.04 2.59 1.07
N TYR A 10 5.78 2.03 -0.12
CA TYR A 10 6.76 1.28 -0.89
C TYR A 10 7.26 2.11 -2.05
N GLN A 11 8.58 2.12 -2.23
CA GLN A 11 9.24 2.81 -3.34
C GLN A 11 10.15 1.85 -4.09
N SER A 12 10.21 2.01 -5.40
CA SER A 12 11.11 1.28 -6.29
C SER A 12 11.52 2.14 -7.48
N ALA A 13 12.48 1.64 -8.27
CA ALA A 13 12.82 2.24 -9.56
C ALA A 13 11.64 2.28 -10.55
N PHE A 14 10.62 1.44 -10.34
CA PHE A 14 9.46 1.28 -11.21
C PHE A 14 8.25 2.09 -10.75
N GLY A 15 8.26 2.67 -9.55
CA GLY A 15 7.08 3.32 -9.03
C GLY A 15 7.01 3.44 -7.52
N THR A 16 5.88 3.93 -7.05
CA THR A 16 5.54 4.09 -5.64
C THR A 16 4.16 3.53 -5.36
N TYR A 17 3.98 3.01 -4.15
CA TYR A 17 2.69 2.59 -3.62
C TYR A 17 2.56 3.11 -2.20
N LYS A 18 1.52 3.88 -1.92
CA LYS A 18 1.24 4.42 -0.60
C LYS A 18 -0.20 4.11 -0.20
N THR A 19 -0.41 3.78 1.06
CA THR A 19 -1.74 3.68 1.65
C THR A 19 -1.90 4.75 2.73
N SER A 20 -3.14 5.21 2.92
CA SER A 20 -3.49 6.10 4.00
C SER A 20 -4.90 5.82 4.50
N ILE A 21 -5.14 6.07 5.79
CA ILE A 21 -6.44 5.88 6.42
C ILE A 21 -6.90 7.21 6.99
N LYS A 22 -8.13 7.60 6.64
CA LYS A 22 -8.80 8.74 7.25
C LYS A 22 -10.03 8.25 8.00
N ILE A 23 -10.20 8.72 9.23
CA ILE A 23 -11.37 8.42 10.07
C ILE A 23 -12.03 9.75 10.40
N GLU A 24 -13.18 10.01 9.79
CA GLU A 24 -13.91 11.28 9.89
C GLU A 24 -15.41 10.96 9.95
N GLU A 25 -16.17 11.60 10.84
CA GLU A 25 -17.63 11.45 10.95
C GLU A 25 -18.13 9.98 11.09
N GLY A 26 -17.33 9.11 11.73
CA GLY A 26 -17.66 7.69 11.86
C GLY A 26 -17.46 6.87 10.57
N LEU A 27 -16.92 7.49 9.51
CA LEU A 27 -16.52 6.84 8.27
C LEU A 27 -15.03 6.56 8.27
N VAL A 28 -14.66 5.37 7.78
CA VAL A 28 -13.26 5.01 7.52
C VAL A 28 -13.02 5.01 6.02
N THR A 29 -12.17 5.93 5.56
CA THR A 29 -11.74 6.03 4.17
C THR A 29 -10.33 5.46 4.04
N TYR A 30 -10.21 4.36 3.30
CA TYR A 30 -8.93 3.77 2.94
C TYR A 30 -8.50 4.23 1.55
N ILE A 31 -7.35 4.91 1.47
CA ILE A 31 -6.83 5.53 0.26
C ILE A 31 -5.59 4.76 -0.18
N ARG A 32 -5.59 4.27 -1.43
CA ARG A 32 -4.42 3.65 -2.06
C ARG A 32 -3.97 4.48 -3.25
N THR A 33 -2.70 4.85 -3.28
CA THR A 33 -2.09 5.59 -4.38
C THR A 33 -0.97 4.75 -4.97
N MET A 34 -1.10 4.37 -6.24
CA MET A 34 -0.06 3.69 -7.00
C MET A 34 0.40 4.56 -8.16
N THR A 35 1.70 4.73 -8.30
CA THR A 35 2.31 5.43 -9.44
C THR A 35 3.35 4.51 -10.07
N MET A 36 3.24 4.29 -11.38
CA MET A 36 4.21 3.53 -12.16
C MET A 36 5.04 4.46 -13.03
N LYS A 37 6.37 4.29 -12.98
CA LYS A 37 7.32 4.94 -13.86
C LYS A 37 7.48 4.04 -15.10
N GLY A 38 7.07 4.56 -16.26
CA GLY A 38 7.32 3.91 -17.54
C GLY A 38 8.79 3.99 -17.92
N GLY A 39 9.28 3.01 -18.68
CA GLY A 39 10.65 2.99 -19.16
C GLY A 39 11.10 1.61 -19.63
N LYS A 40 12.30 1.57 -20.23
CA LYS A 40 13.01 0.32 -20.51
C LYS A 40 13.98 0.05 -19.36
N TYR A 41 13.85 -1.11 -18.75
CA TYR A 41 14.71 -1.53 -17.64
C TYR A 41 15.53 -2.76 -18.08
N PRO A 42 16.77 -2.91 -17.61
CA PRO A 42 17.57 -4.08 -17.94
C PRO A 42 16.97 -5.35 -17.30
N LYS A 43 17.34 -6.53 -17.83
CA LYS A 43 16.74 -7.82 -17.46
C LYS A 43 16.90 -8.15 -15.96
N ASP A 44 18.05 -7.81 -15.39
CA ASP A 44 18.40 -8.02 -13.98
C ASP A 44 17.42 -7.32 -13.01
N LYS A 45 16.85 -6.19 -13.43
CA LYS A 45 15.86 -5.41 -12.68
C LYS A 45 14.49 -6.09 -12.57
N TYR A 46 14.20 -7.12 -13.35
CA TYR A 46 12.91 -7.83 -13.26
C TYR A 46 12.62 -8.40 -11.86
N LYS A 47 13.66 -8.91 -11.17
CA LYS A 47 13.51 -9.46 -9.82
C LYS A 47 13.05 -8.39 -8.82
N GLU A 48 13.56 -7.16 -8.94
CA GLU A 48 13.17 -6.03 -8.11
C GLU A 48 11.72 -5.61 -8.38
N LEU A 49 11.28 -5.66 -9.65
CA LEU A 49 9.88 -5.38 -10.03
C LEU A 49 8.92 -6.39 -9.39
N VAL A 50 9.26 -7.68 -9.46
CA VAL A 50 8.45 -8.74 -8.83
C VAL A 50 8.41 -8.56 -7.31
N MET A 51 9.53 -8.19 -6.68
CA MET A 51 9.55 -7.91 -5.24
C MET A 51 8.68 -6.71 -4.86
N PHE A 52 8.69 -5.64 -5.67
CA PHE A 52 7.84 -4.47 -5.47
C PHE A 52 6.35 -4.86 -5.48
N PHE A 53 5.89 -5.61 -6.49
CA PHE A 53 4.51 -6.07 -6.53
C PHE A 53 4.16 -7.07 -5.42
N LYS A 54 5.10 -7.93 -4.99
CA LYS A 54 4.88 -8.82 -3.85
C LYS A 54 4.66 -8.04 -2.55
N SER A 55 5.43 -6.97 -2.31
CA SER A 55 5.25 -6.10 -1.15
C SER A 55 3.88 -5.43 -1.16
N ILE A 56 3.43 -4.94 -2.32
CA ILE A 56 2.09 -4.38 -2.50
C ILE A 56 1.02 -5.44 -2.17
N ASN A 57 1.10 -6.64 -2.77
CA ASN A 57 0.13 -7.70 -2.54
C ASN A 57 0.06 -8.13 -1.07
N LYS A 58 1.20 -8.11 -0.36
CA LYS A 58 1.25 -8.38 1.08
C LYS A 58 0.50 -7.30 1.88
N ALA A 59 0.70 -6.03 1.55
CA ALA A 59 -0.01 -4.93 2.21
C ALA A 59 -1.51 -4.95 1.95
N GLU A 60 -1.96 -5.32 0.76
CA GLU A 60 -3.39 -5.39 0.42
C GLU A 60 -4.13 -6.51 1.18
N LYS A 61 -3.40 -7.56 1.61
CA LYS A 61 -3.96 -8.64 2.42
C LYS A 61 -4.18 -8.25 3.88
N THR A 62 -3.75 -7.06 4.29
CA THR A 62 -3.95 -6.56 5.65
C THR A 62 -5.40 -6.12 5.81
N LYS A 63 -6.08 -6.59 6.86
CA LYS A 63 -7.48 -6.25 7.14
C LYS A 63 -7.56 -4.95 7.94
N ILE A 64 -8.59 -4.15 7.69
CA ILE A 64 -8.97 -3.05 8.59
C ILE A 64 -9.81 -3.69 9.71
N VAL A 65 -9.33 -3.60 10.96
CA VAL A 65 -10.07 -4.03 12.14
C VAL A 65 -10.62 -2.78 12.81
N LEU A 66 -11.94 -2.71 13.03
CA LEU A 66 -12.59 -1.62 13.75
C LEU A 66 -12.80 -2.04 15.20
N VAL A 67 -12.09 -1.40 16.13
CA VAL A 67 -12.26 -1.67 17.57
C VAL A 67 -13.14 -0.58 18.19
N SER A 68 -14.32 -0.94 18.69
CA SER A 68 -15.14 -0.07 19.54
C SER A 68 -14.60 -0.10 20.98
N GLU A 69 -14.38 1.05 21.60
CA GLU A 69 -14.21 1.09 23.06
C GLU A 69 -15.56 0.72 23.69
N THR A 70 -15.52 -0.21 24.64
CA THR A 70 -16.69 -0.64 25.43
C THR A 70 -16.65 0.06 26.77
#